data_AF-A0A5M8SZ71-F1
#
_entry.id   AF-A0A5M8SZ71-F1
#
_cell.length_a   1.000
_cell.length_b   1.000
_cell.length_c   1.000
_cell.angle_alpha   90.00
_cell.angle_beta   90.00
_cell.angle_gamma   90.00
#
_symmetry.space_group_name_H-M   'P 1'
#
loop_
_entity.id
_entity.type
_entity.pdbx_description
1 polymer ?
#
loop_
_entity_poly.entity_id
_entity_poly.type
_entity_poly.pdbx_seq_one_letter_code
_entity_poly.pdbx_strand_id
1 'polypeptide(L)'
;MVNVSSPSVDRSLYSNREALAIAAQARALSGNKLEQLVVRLQRHTGQSKALCWRFVIQYGLKGRSDHRRWTNEELETLREGLVKFSLEEMATKLHRSPRALRQKLAREGYNLRDIRCDLFSVDGLACAIKVQRTQVLSWIALGWLPATATIRCNRKYYIITPEALSYLYKNHLQDVLKRGVPNQSLFEAYVQYCHSPKHTVGEQLLDVRRDKRERAAYEQLRRESENSEETGDNHDVDEEQDAEPESRYGIAV
;
A
#
# COMPACT_ATOMS: atom_id res chain seq x y z
N MET A 1 -25.24 -13.90 58.21
CA MET A 1 -24.90 -12.87 57.20
C MET A 1 -23.39 -12.86 57.05
N VAL A 2 -22.87 -13.54 56.03
CA VAL A 2 -21.43 -13.52 55.73
C VAL A 2 -21.29 -12.76 54.44
N ASN A 3 -20.81 -11.53 54.56
CA ASN A 3 -20.61 -10.60 53.47
C ASN A 3 -19.37 -11.07 52.68
N VAL A 4 -19.57 -11.83 51.60
CA VAL A 4 -18.47 -12.23 50.71
C VAL A 4 -18.24 -11.08 49.74
N SER A 5 -17.36 -10.18 50.14
CA SER A 5 -16.86 -9.07 49.32
C SER A 5 -16.30 -9.59 47.99
N SER A 6 -16.93 -9.14 46.91
CA SER A 6 -16.40 -9.20 45.54
C SER A 6 -15.00 -8.60 45.46
N PRO A 7 -14.02 -9.24 44.77
CA PRO A 7 -12.83 -8.56 44.30
C PRO A 7 -12.98 -8.29 42.80
N SER A 8 -13.90 -7.39 42.44
CA SER A 8 -13.90 -6.75 41.11
C SER A 8 -12.91 -5.59 41.12
N VAL A 9 -11.62 -5.91 41.03
CA VAL A 9 -10.64 -4.95 40.53
C VAL A 9 -9.92 -5.64 39.40
N ASP A 10 -10.48 -5.51 38.21
CA ASP A 10 -9.88 -5.98 36.97
C ASP A 10 -8.64 -5.11 36.68
N ARG A 11 -7.55 -5.32 37.44
CA ARG A 11 -6.25 -4.69 37.21
C ARG A 11 -5.67 -5.30 35.94
N SER A 12 -6.07 -4.71 34.81
CA SER A 12 -5.55 -5.07 33.51
C SER A 12 -4.01 -5.07 33.52
N LEU A 13 -3.40 -6.24 33.32
CA LEU A 13 -1.95 -6.43 33.17
C LEU A 13 -1.36 -5.46 32.15
N TYR A 14 -2.16 -5.10 31.15
CA TYR A 14 -1.78 -4.30 30.00
C TYR A 14 -1.68 -2.80 30.30
N SER A 15 -2.28 -2.32 31.40
CA SER A 15 -2.27 -0.91 31.80
C SER A 15 -1.33 -0.63 32.98
N ASN A 16 -0.86 -1.66 33.68
CA ASN A 16 0.02 -1.49 34.82
C ASN A 16 1.49 -1.25 34.39
N ARG A 17 2.00 -0.03 34.64
CA ARG A 17 3.36 0.40 34.31
C ARG A 17 4.45 -0.43 35.01
N GLU A 18 4.19 -0.89 36.23
CA GLU A 18 5.11 -1.72 37.01
C GLU A 18 5.16 -3.15 36.45
N ALA A 19 4.01 -3.68 36.03
CA ALA A 19 3.94 -4.98 35.35
C ALA A 19 4.75 -4.97 34.03
N LEU A 20 4.68 -3.87 33.26
CA LEU A 20 5.49 -3.68 32.05
C LEU A 20 7.00 -3.63 32.35
N ALA A 21 7.40 -2.96 33.42
CA ALA A 21 8.81 -2.91 33.85
C ALA A 21 9.33 -4.29 34.27
N ILE A 22 8.52 -5.07 35.00
CA ILE A 22 8.86 -6.45 35.38
C ILE A 22 8.96 -7.33 34.12
N ALA A 23 8.02 -7.22 33.18
CA ALA A 23 8.08 -8.00 31.94
C ALA A 23 9.29 -7.63 31.06
N ALA A 24 9.76 -6.38 31.07
CA ALA A 24 10.95 -5.98 30.33
C ALA A 24 12.23 -6.71 30.80
N GLN A 25 12.31 -7.04 32.09
CA GLN A 25 13.44 -7.80 32.66
C GLN A 25 13.55 -9.22 32.07
N ALA A 26 12.47 -9.76 31.52
CA ALA A 26 12.46 -11.09 30.91
C ALA A 26 13.39 -11.20 29.69
N ARG A 27 13.76 -10.10 29.03
CA ARG A 27 14.72 -10.10 27.91
C ARG A 27 16.10 -10.64 28.29
N ALA A 28 16.50 -10.45 29.54
CA ALA A 28 17.83 -10.81 30.05
C ALA A 28 17.84 -12.14 30.83
N LEU A 29 16.68 -12.81 30.96
CA LEU A 29 16.53 -14.00 31.81
C LEU A 29 16.13 -15.22 30.99
N SER A 30 16.72 -16.38 31.31
CA SER A 30 16.39 -17.67 30.68
C SER A 30 16.06 -18.74 31.74
N GLY A 31 15.25 -19.73 31.34
CA GLY A 31 14.93 -20.91 32.17
C GLY A 31 14.23 -20.59 33.49
N ASN A 32 14.71 -21.18 34.59
CA ASN A 32 14.12 -21.09 35.93
C ASN A 32 13.96 -19.65 36.45
N LYS A 33 14.80 -18.72 35.99
CA LYS A 33 14.71 -17.29 36.36
C LYS A 33 13.46 -16.62 35.76
N LEU A 34 12.99 -17.11 34.61
CA LEU A 34 11.78 -16.62 33.96
C LEU A 34 10.51 -17.07 34.72
N GLU A 35 10.52 -18.29 35.27
CA GLU A 35 9.45 -18.77 36.15
C GLU A 35 9.35 -17.94 37.42
N GLN A 36 10.48 -17.60 38.05
CA GLN A 36 10.52 -16.72 39.22
C GLN A 36 9.98 -15.33 38.91
N LEU A 37 10.25 -14.80 37.72
CA LEU A 37 9.70 -13.53 37.24
C LEU A 37 8.18 -13.61 37.06
N VAL A 38 7.66 -14.70 36.48
CA VAL A 38 6.21 -14.93 36.32
C VAL A 38 5.51 -15.05 37.66
N VAL A 39 6.11 -15.74 38.64
CA VAL A 39 5.57 -15.82 40.01
C VAL A 39 5.58 -14.45 40.69
N ARG A 40 6.63 -13.65 40.49
CA ARG A 40 6.68 -12.26 40.99
C ARG A 40 5.59 -11.40 40.35
N LEU A 41 5.39 -11.53 39.04
CA LEU A 41 4.35 -10.83 38.30
C LEU A 41 2.95 -11.23 38.77
N GLN A 42 2.72 -12.52 39.02
CA GLN A 42 1.47 -13.06 39.57
C GLN A 42 1.18 -12.48 40.96
N ARG A 43 2.17 -12.43 41.87
CA ARG A 43 2.01 -11.82 43.20
C ARG A 43 1.68 -10.34 43.13
N HIS A 44 2.27 -9.63 42.16
CA HIS A 44 2.07 -8.20 42.00
C HIS A 44 0.70 -7.84 41.38
N THR A 45 0.17 -8.70 40.53
CA THR A 45 -1.01 -8.40 39.69
C THR A 45 -2.26 -9.17 40.10
N GLY A 46 -2.11 -10.25 40.88
CA GLY A 46 -3.21 -11.15 41.27
C GLY A 46 -3.73 -12.04 40.12
N GLN A 47 -3.07 -12.01 38.97
CA GLN A 47 -3.54 -12.65 37.74
C GLN A 47 -3.07 -14.10 37.63
N SER A 48 -3.75 -14.90 36.80
CA SER A 48 -3.38 -16.29 36.63
C SER A 48 -1.98 -16.45 36.03
N LYS A 49 -1.26 -17.50 36.45
CA LYS A 49 0.08 -17.83 35.94
C LYS A 49 0.12 -17.89 34.40
N ALA A 50 -0.96 -18.38 33.77
CA ALA A 50 -1.10 -18.44 32.31
C ALA A 50 -1.17 -17.06 31.65
N LEU A 51 -1.89 -16.10 32.23
CA LEU A 51 -1.96 -14.73 31.71
C LEU A 51 -0.63 -14.00 31.89
N CYS A 52 0.02 -14.15 33.04
CA CYS A 52 1.36 -13.61 33.29
C CYS A 52 2.40 -14.17 32.31
N TRP A 53 2.35 -15.46 32.00
CA TRP A 53 3.20 -16.07 30.96
C TRP A 53 2.97 -15.48 29.58
N ARG A 54 1.70 -15.37 29.14
CA ARG A 54 1.36 -14.75 27.85
C ARG A 54 1.85 -13.30 27.78
N PHE A 55 1.70 -12.56 28.87
CA PHE A 55 2.16 -11.18 28.98
C PHE A 55 3.68 -11.06 28.87
N VAL A 56 4.43 -11.89 29.61
CA VAL A 56 5.90 -11.92 29.54
C VAL A 56 6.40 -12.32 28.15
N ILE A 57 5.76 -13.29 27.50
CA ILE A 57 6.11 -13.68 26.13
C ILE A 57 5.85 -12.52 25.16
N GLN A 58 4.73 -11.81 25.30
CA GLN A 58 4.34 -10.75 24.38
C GLN A 58 5.14 -9.46 24.55
N TYR A 59 5.38 -9.01 25.79
CA TYR A 59 6.02 -7.72 26.08
C TYR A 59 7.49 -7.84 26.45
N GLY A 60 7.88 -8.93 27.10
CA GLY A 60 9.25 -9.21 27.48
C GLY A 60 10.05 -9.81 26.33
N LEU A 61 9.68 -11.01 25.89
CA LEU A 61 10.50 -11.81 24.97
C LEU A 61 10.35 -11.43 23.49
N LYS A 62 9.11 -11.28 22.99
CA LYS A 62 8.87 -10.94 21.58
C LYS A 62 9.13 -9.45 21.28
N GLY A 63 9.19 -8.62 22.31
CA GLY A 63 9.20 -7.17 22.19
C GLY A 63 7.92 -6.63 21.54
N ARG A 64 7.69 -5.31 21.63
CA ARG A 64 6.74 -4.68 20.71
C ARG A 64 7.35 -4.88 19.33
N SER A 65 6.69 -5.65 18.46
CA SER A 65 7.03 -5.65 17.05
C SER A 65 6.95 -4.20 16.60
N ASP A 66 8.08 -3.57 16.31
CA ASP A 66 8.08 -2.25 15.71
C ASP A 66 7.27 -2.39 14.43
N HIS A 67 6.09 -1.78 14.42
CA HIS A 67 5.22 -1.79 13.27
C HIS A 67 5.90 -0.89 12.25
N ARG A 68 6.79 -1.49 11.44
CA ARG A 68 7.54 -0.80 10.39
C ARG A 68 6.55 0.02 9.58
N ARG A 69 6.68 1.35 9.66
CA ARG A 69 5.81 2.28 8.94
C ARG A 69 5.97 2.05 7.43
N TRP A 70 4.91 2.30 6.68
CA TRP A 70 4.98 2.27 5.22
C TRP A 70 5.64 3.56 4.76
N THR A 71 6.71 3.45 3.97
CA THR A 71 7.24 4.61 3.25
C THR A 71 6.47 4.79 1.95
N ASN A 72 6.45 6.01 1.43
CA ASN A 72 5.81 6.29 0.13
C ASN A 72 6.52 5.55 -1.01
N GLU A 73 7.84 5.40 -0.93
CA GLU A 73 8.66 4.63 -1.87
C GLU A 73 8.28 3.14 -1.91
N GLU A 74 8.06 2.52 -0.74
CA GLU A 74 7.60 1.14 -0.65
C GLU A 74 6.21 0.97 -1.28
N LEU A 75 5.34 1.98 -1.15
CA LEU A 75 4.00 1.96 -1.75
C LEU A 75 4.06 2.12 -3.26
N GLU A 76 4.94 2.97 -3.76
CA GLU A 76 5.12 3.14 -5.21
C GLU A 76 5.73 1.87 -5.82
N THR A 77 6.77 1.32 -5.19
CA THR A 77 7.37 0.04 -5.58
C THR A 77 6.35 -1.09 -5.56
N LEU A 78 5.42 -1.07 -4.59
CA LEU A 78 4.32 -2.02 -4.52
C LEU A 78 3.36 -1.86 -5.70
N ARG A 79 2.93 -0.64 -6.01
CA ARG A 79 2.00 -0.37 -7.13
C ARG A 79 2.60 -0.79 -8.47
N GLU A 80 3.84 -0.38 -8.73
CA GLU A 80 4.55 -0.70 -9.97
C GLU A 80 4.87 -2.18 -10.08
N GLY A 81 5.31 -2.79 -8.96
CA GLY A 81 5.69 -4.19 -8.92
C GLY A 81 4.52 -5.15 -9.04
N LEU A 82 3.32 -4.78 -8.57
CA LEU A 82 2.13 -5.61 -8.70
C LEU A 82 1.68 -5.82 -10.15
N VAL A 83 2.16 -5.03 -11.11
CA VAL A 83 1.89 -5.27 -12.55
C VAL A 83 2.63 -6.51 -13.05
N LYS A 84 3.87 -6.71 -12.58
CA LYS A 84 4.79 -7.73 -13.11
C LYS A 84 4.90 -8.96 -12.21
N PHE A 85 4.81 -8.76 -10.89
CA PHE A 85 5.11 -9.77 -9.89
C PHE A 85 3.86 -10.08 -9.07
N SER A 86 3.75 -11.33 -8.65
CA SER A 86 2.72 -11.78 -7.69
C SER A 86 2.87 -11.07 -6.35
N LEU A 87 1.79 -11.08 -5.58
CA LEU A 87 1.81 -10.59 -4.20
C LEU A 87 2.89 -11.25 -3.34
N GLU A 88 3.17 -12.53 -3.60
CA GLU A 88 4.13 -13.32 -2.82
C GLU A 88 5.56 -12.91 -3.18
N GLU A 89 5.85 -12.68 -4.46
CA GLU A 89 7.13 -12.14 -4.91
C GLU A 89 7.33 -10.68 -4.48
N MET A 90 6.26 -9.86 -4.46
CA MET A 90 6.34 -8.51 -3.91
C MET A 90 6.54 -8.51 -2.40
N ALA A 91 6.00 -9.51 -1.70
CA ALA A 91 6.22 -9.72 -0.28
C ALA A 91 7.68 -10.02 0.03
N THR A 92 8.32 -10.88 -0.77
CA THR A 92 9.75 -11.17 -0.61
C THR A 92 10.60 -9.95 -0.94
N LYS A 93 10.30 -9.21 -2.02
CA LYS A 93 11.03 -7.98 -2.40
C LYS A 93 10.95 -6.86 -1.37
N LEU A 94 9.78 -6.64 -0.77
CA LEU A 94 9.59 -5.58 0.23
C LEU A 94 9.91 -6.05 1.67
N HIS A 95 10.35 -7.31 1.82
CA HIS A 95 10.60 -7.96 3.10
C HIS A 95 9.41 -7.81 4.07
N ARG A 96 8.19 -7.95 3.56
CA ARG A 96 6.95 -7.85 4.34
C ARG A 96 6.09 -9.08 4.15
N SER A 97 5.25 -9.40 5.12
CA SER A 97 4.31 -10.52 4.95
C SER A 97 3.28 -10.21 3.87
N PRO A 98 2.86 -11.20 3.06
CA PRO A 98 1.83 -11.00 2.03
C PRO A 98 0.49 -10.54 2.63
N ARG A 99 0.25 -10.87 3.91
CA ARG A 99 -0.91 -10.37 4.66
C ARG A 99 -0.82 -8.88 4.94
N ALA A 100 0.35 -8.36 5.32
CA ALA A 100 0.54 -6.92 5.55
C ALA A 100 0.32 -6.12 4.27
N LEU A 101 0.79 -6.65 3.14
CA LEU A 101 0.57 -6.07 1.81
C LEU A 101 -0.91 -6.00 1.44
N ARG A 102 -1.64 -7.12 1.57
CA ARG A 102 -3.10 -7.15 1.35
C ARG A 102 -3.84 -6.14 2.22
N GLN A 103 -3.49 -6.04 3.51
CA GLN A 103 -4.12 -5.10 4.42
C GLN A 103 -3.81 -3.65 4.07
N LYS A 104 -2.58 -3.35 3.64
CA LYS A 104 -2.21 -1.99 3.22
C LYS A 104 -2.93 -1.60 1.94
N LEU A 105 -2.92 -2.46 0.92
CA LEU A 105 -3.63 -2.22 -0.34
C LEU A 105 -5.13 -1.95 -0.11
N ALA A 106 -5.77 -2.76 0.73
CA ALA A 106 -7.17 -2.56 1.09
C ALA A 106 -7.44 -1.21 1.78
N ARG A 107 -6.53 -0.72 2.62
CA ARG A 107 -6.65 0.61 3.27
C ARG A 107 -6.45 1.76 2.30
N GLU A 108 -5.61 1.57 1.30
CA GLU A 108 -5.36 2.56 0.24
C GLU A 108 -6.43 2.51 -0.88
N GLY A 109 -7.43 1.63 -0.74
CA GLY A 109 -8.52 1.49 -1.72
C GLY A 109 -8.14 0.70 -2.98
N TYR A 110 -6.95 0.10 -3.03
CA TYR A 110 -6.55 -0.73 -4.15
C TYR A 110 -6.98 -2.18 -3.94
N ASN A 111 -7.93 -2.68 -4.75
CA ASN A 111 -8.10 -4.12 -4.84
C ASN A 111 -7.08 -4.69 -5.82
N LEU A 112 -6.47 -5.80 -5.42
CA LEU A 112 -5.57 -6.56 -6.30
C LEU A 112 -6.21 -6.98 -7.62
N ARG A 113 -7.54 -7.13 -7.65
CA ARG A 113 -8.32 -7.44 -8.85
C ARG A 113 -8.45 -6.25 -9.80
N ASP A 114 -8.39 -5.04 -9.26
CA ASP A 114 -8.43 -3.80 -10.03
C ASP A 114 -7.07 -3.59 -10.72
N ILE A 115 -5.98 -3.98 -10.06
CA ILE A 115 -4.60 -3.86 -10.55
C ILE A 115 -4.18 -5.03 -11.46
N ARG A 116 -4.53 -6.28 -11.10
CA ARG A 116 -4.23 -7.51 -11.88
C ARG A 116 -5.51 -8.29 -12.18
N CYS A 117 -5.70 -8.65 -13.44
CA CYS A 117 -6.85 -9.42 -13.93
C CYS A 117 -6.49 -10.85 -14.35
N ASP A 118 -5.48 -11.41 -13.70
CA ASP A 118 -4.91 -12.69 -14.10
C ASP A 118 -5.78 -13.87 -13.66
N LEU A 119 -6.55 -13.70 -12.58
CA LEU A 119 -7.32 -14.76 -11.95
C LEU A 119 -8.64 -14.23 -11.39
N PHE A 120 -9.75 -14.79 -11.85
CA PHE A 120 -11.10 -14.49 -11.42
C PHE A 120 -11.66 -15.58 -10.53
N SER A 121 -12.29 -15.19 -9.43
CA SER A 121 -13.23 -16.07 -8.74
C SER A 121 -14.58 -16.04 -9.46
N VAL A 122 -15.37 -17.12 -9.35
CA VAL A 122 -16.76 -17.19 -9.83
C VAL A 122 -17.58 -15.96 -9.45
N ASP A 123 -17.52 -15.53 -8.19
CA ASP A 123 -18.28 -14.37 -7.70
C ASP A 123 -17.82 -13.05 -8.33
N GLY A 124 -16.51 -12.92 -8.54
CA GLY A 124 -15.93 -11.74 -9.20
C GLY A 124 -16.40 -11.62 -10.64
N LEU A 125 -16.38 -12.74 -11.37
CA LEU A 125 -16.87 -12.80 -12.74
C LEU A 125 -18.38 -12.53 -12.82
N ALA A 126 -19.15 -13.15 -11.93
CA ALA A 126 -20.59 -12.97 -11.85
C ALA A 126 -20.98 -11.50 -11.60
N CYS A 127 -20.31 -10.85 -10.66
CA CYS A 127 -20.50 -9.43 -10.38
C CYS A 127 -20.11 -8.52 -11.54
N ALA A 128 -19.03 -8.85 -12.25
CA ALA A 128 -18.53 -8.05 -13.38
C ALA A 128 -19.46 -8.10 -14.59
N ILE A 129 -19.91 -9.30 -14.98
CA ILE A 129 -20.80 -9.51 -16.14
C ILE A 129 -22.29 -9.32 -15.76
N LYS A 130 -22.59 -9.09 -14.48
CA LYS A 130 -23.96 -8.97 -13.94
C LYS A 130 -24.81 -10.21 -14.19
N VAL A 131 -24.19 -11.38 -14.04
CA VAL A 131 -24.83 -12.69 -14.17
C VAL A 131 -24.93 -13.37 -12.80
N GLN A 132 -25.86 -14.31 -12.67
CA GLN A 132 -25.96 -15.05 -11.42
C GLN A 132 -24.78 -16.01 -11.25
N ARG A 133 -24.33 -16.19 -10.00
CA ARG A 133 -23.25 -17.15 -9.65
C ARG A 133 -23.55 -18.56 -10.20
N THR A 134 -24.80 -19.00 -10.13
CA THR A 134 -25.28 -20.30 -10.62
C THR A 134 -25.06 -20.47 -12.12
N GLN A 135 -25.22 -19.40 -12.91
CA GLN A 135 -24.97 -19.45 -14.35
C GLN A 135 -23.48 -19.66 -14.64
N VAL A 136 -22.59 -18.94 -13.95
CA VAL A 136 -21.14 -19.14 -14.12
C VAL A 136 -20.73 -20.56 -13.74
N LEU A 137 -21.29 -21.12 -12.66
CA LEU A 137 -21.06 -22.51 -12.28
C LEU A 137 -21.58 -23.50 -13.34
N SER A 138 -22.71 -23.19 -13.99
CA SER A 138 -23.23 -24.02 -15.08
C SER A 138 -22.29 -24.03 -16.29
N TRP A 139 -21.66 -22.89 -16.62
CA TRP A 139 -20.69 -22.82 -17.72
C TRP A 139 -19.45 -23.67 -17.45
N ILE A 140 -19.00 -23.71 -16.19
CA ILE A 140 -17.92 -24.59 -15.77
C ILE A 140 -18.35 -26.06 -15.86
N ALA A 141 -19.56 -26.39 -15.38
CA ALA A 141 -20.08 -27.76 -15.42
C ALA A 141 -20.27 -28.28 -16.85
N LEU A 142 -20.61 -27.40 -17.79
CA LEU A 142 -20.77 -27.71 -19.22
C LEU A 142 -19.44 -27.73 -19.98
N GLY A 143 -18.32 -27.39 -19.33
CA GLY A 143 -17.00 -27.32 -19.96
C GLY A 143 -16.80 -26.10 -20.86
N TRP A 144 -17.74 -25.15 -20.91
CA TRP A 144 -17.61 -23.93 -21.71
C TRP A 144 -16.58 -22.98 -21.13
N LEU A 145 -16.45 -22.99 -19.79
CA LEU A 145 -15.50 -22.15 -19.06
C LEU A 145 -14.47 -23.03 -18.33
N PRO A 146 -13.24 -23.13 -18.85
CA PRO A 146 -12.14 -23.81 -18.16
C PRO A 146 -11.87 -23.12 -16.82
N ALA A 147 -11.93 -23.88 -15.73
CA ALA A 147 -11.64 -23.36 -14.40
C ALA A 147 -10.87 -24.38 -13.56
N THR A 148 -9.87 -23.91 -12.84
CA THR A 148 -9.10 -24.74 -11.90
C THR A 148 -9.85 -24.79 -10.57
N ALA A 149 -10.31 -25.97 -10.18
CA ALA A 149 -10.95 -26.20 -8.89
C ALA A 149 -9.90 -26.44 -7.80
N THR A 150 -9.98 -25.69 -6.71
CA THR A 150 -9.18 -25.88 -5.50
C THR A 150 -10.11 -26.15 -4.33
N ILE A 151 -9.80 -27.16 -3.52
CA ILE A 151 -10.60 -27.51 -2.35
C ILE A 151 -9.89 -26.96 -1.12
N ARG A 152 -10.55 -26.07 -0.38
CA ARG A 152 -10.06 -25.59 0.92
C ARG A 152 -11.15 -25.73 1.96
N CYS A 153 -10.84 -26.36 3.09
CA CYS A 153 -11.73 -26.47 4.24
C CYS A 153 -13.16 -26.91 3.87
N ASN A 154 -13.28 -27.98 3.08
CA ASN A 154 -14.55 -28.56 2.60
C ASN A 154 -15.37 -27.67 1.62
N ARG A 155 -14.81 -26.59 1.08
CA ARG A 155 -15.44 -25.77 0.04
C ARG A 155 -14.63 -25.82 -1.26
N LYS A 156 -15.35 -25.94 -2.38
CA LYS A 156 -14.77 -25.87 -3.73
C LYS A 156 -14.68 -24.41 -4.17
N TYR A 157 -13.47 -23.99 -4.50
CA TYR A 157 -13.17 -22.67 -5.06
C TYR A 157 -12.72 -22.84 -6.50
N TYR A 158 -13.32 -22.10 -7.43
CA TYR A 158 -12.92 -22.11 -8.82
C TYR A 158 -12.13 -20.84 -9.14
N ILE A 159 -11.03 -21.04 -9.85
CA ILE A 159 -10.17 -19.99 -10.37
C ILE A 159 -10.29 -20.03 -11.89
N ILE A 160 -10.64 -18.88 -12.47
CA ILE A 160 -10.87 -18.70 -13.91
C ILE A 160 -9.78 -17.76 -14.43
N THR A 161 -9.14 -18.10 -15.53
CA THR A 161 -8.13 -17.25 -16.18
C THR A 161 -8.78 -16.32 -17.22
N PRO A 162 -8.15 -15.18 -17.58
CA PRO A 162 -8.62 -14.34 -18.68
C PRO A 162 -8.63 -15.09 -20.02
N GLU A 163 -7.72 -16.03 -20.23
CA GLU A 163 -7.72 -16.90 -21.42
C GLU A 163 -8.94 -17.82 -21.49
N ALA A 164 -9.37 -18.37 -20.35
CA ALA A 164 -10.60 -19.15 -20.28
C ALA A 164 -11.84 -18.31 -20.64
N LEU A 165 -11.84 -17.02 -20.27
CA LEU A 165 -12.90 -16.09 -20.68
C LEU A 165 -12.86 -15.78 -22.18
N SER A 166 -11.67 -15.56 -22.75
CA SER A 166 -11.51 -15.40 -24.20
C SER A 166 -12.01 -16.62 -24.96
N TYR A 167 -11.72 -17.82 -24.46
CA TYR A 167 -12.20 -19.07 -25.05
C TYR A 167 -13.74 -19.14 -25.06
N LEU A 168 -14.36 -18.85 -23.91
CA LEU A 168 -15.82 -18.81 -23.80
C LEU A 168 -16.44 -17.76 -24.72
N TYR A 169 -15.82 -16.57 -24.82
CA TYR A 169 -16.28 -15.51 -25.72
C TYR A 169 -16.17 -15.90 -27.20
N LYS A 170 -15.11 -16.60 -27.62
CA LYS A 170 -14.92 -17.00 -29.02
C LYS A 170 -15.83 -18.15 -29.44
N ASN A 171 -16.01 -19.14 -28.55
CA ASN A 171 -16.61 -20.42 -28.94
C ASN A 171 -18.07 -20.59 -28.48
N HIS A 172 -18.48 -19.92 -27.40
CA HIS A 172 -19.76 -20.17 -26.73
C HIS A 172 -20.58 -18.90 -26.47
N LEU A 173 -20.23 -17.75 -27.06
CA LEU A 173 -20.94 -16.49 -26.85
C LEU A 173 -22.44 -16.59 -27.18
N GLN A 174 -22.80 -17.23 -28.29
CA GLN A 174 -24.20 -17.35 -28.68
C GLN A 174 -25.03 -18.19 -27.69
N ASP A 175 -24.45 -19.27 -27.16
CA ASP A 175 -25.13 -20.13 -26.19
C ASP A 175 -25.28 -19.47 -24.83
N VAL A 176 -24.31 -18.63 -24.48
CA VAL A 176 -24.32 -17.80 -23.27
C VAL A 176 -25.37 -16.69 -23.38
N LEU A 177 -25.49 -16.03 -24.54
CA LEU A 177 -26.53 -15.02 -24.80
C LEU A 177 -27.95 -15.60 -24.75
N LYS A 178 -28.17 -16.78 -25.35
CA LYS A 178 -29.47 -17.48 -25.29
C LYS A 178 -29.95 -17.78 -23.87
N ARG A 179 -29.02 -17.87 -22.90
CA ARG A 179 -29.30 -18.21 -21.50
C ARG A 179 -29.39 -17.00 -20.57
N GLY A 180 -29.45 -15.79 -21.13
CA GLY A 180 -29.80 -14.58 -20.38
C GLY A 180 -28.61 -13.82 -19.80
N VAL A 181 -27.51 -13.70 -20.55
CA VAL A 181 -26.52 -12.65 -20.23
C VAL A 181 -27.14 -11.29 -20.58
N PRO A 182 -27.22 -10.36 -19.62
CA PRO A 182 -28.06 -9.17 -19.76
C PRO A 182 -27.54 -8.17 -20.80
N ASN A 183 -26.25 -8.19 -21.15
CA ASN A 183 -25.70 -7.28 -22.14
C ASN A 183 -24.42 -7.81 -22.79
N GLN A 184 -24.45 -8.02 -24.11
CA GLN A 184 -23.28 -8.45 -24.89
C GLN A 184 -22.15 -7.43 -24.79
N SER A 185 -22.47 -6.14 -24.84
CA SER A 185 -21.49 -5.05 -24.80
C SER A 185 -20.73 -5.00 -23.46
N LEU A 186 -21.40 -5.30 -22.34
CA LEU A 186 -20.72 -5.40 -21.04
C LEU A 186 -19.73 -6.56 -21.01
N PHE A 187 -20.11 -7.70 -21.59
CA PHE A 187 -19.24 -8.85 -21.60
C PHE A 187 -18.02 -8.62 -22.50
N GLU A 188 -18.23 -8.05 -23.69
CA GLU A 188 -17.15 -7.65 -24.61
C GLU A 188 -16.23 -6.61 -23.98
N ALA A 189 -16.77 -5.55 -23.39
CA ALA A 189 -16.00 -4.54 -22.69
C ALA A 189 -15.19 -5.14 -21.53
N TYR A 190 -15.77 -6.12 -20.82
CA TYR A 190 -15.07 -6.81 -19.74
C TYR A 190 -13.93 -7.70 -20.26
N VAL A 191 -14.16 -8.47 -21.33
CA VAL A 191 -13.10 -9.27 -21.97
C VAL A 191 -11.98 -8.37 -22.47
N GLN A 192 -12.30 -7.28 -23.17
CA GLN A 192 -11.32 -6.28 -23.61
C GLN A 192 -10.57 -5.66 -22.43
N TYR A 193 -11.27 -5.31 -21.35
CA TYR A 193 -10.66 -4.78 -20.13
C TYR A 193 -9.73 -5.77 -19.41
N CYS A 194 -10.02 -7.08 -19.47
CA CYS A 194 -9.14 -8.11 -18.91
C CYS A 194 -7.82 -8.22 -19.68
N HIS A 195 -7.83 -7.93 -20.98
CA HIS A 195 -6.67 -7.95 -21.88
C HIS A 195 -6.04 -6.56 -22.11
N SER A 196 -6.72 -5.50 -21.65
CA SER A 196 -6.23 -4.14 -21.75
C SER A 196 -5.16 -3.88 -20.68
N PRO A 197 -3.98 -3.33 -21.03
CA PRO A 197 -3.01 -2.88 -20.06
C PRO A 197 -3.62 -1.75 -19.22
N LYS A 198 -4.01 -2.03 -17.98
CA LYS A 198 -4.83 -1.12 -17.15
C LYS A 198 -4.10 0.09 -16.60
N HIS A 199 -2.79 0.08 -16.69
CA HIS A 199 -1.95 1.26 -16.53
C HIS A 199 -1.10 1.32 -17.78
N THR A 200 -0.79 2.53 -18.27
CA THR A 200 0.28 2.72 -19.25
C THR A 200 1.41 1.80 -18.84
N VAL A 201 1.68 0.79 -19.67
CA VAL A 201 2.71 -0.23 -19.44
C VAL A 201 3.93 0.54 -18.96
N GLY A 202 4.61 0.09 -17.90
CA GLY A 202 5.62 0.88 -17.19
C GLY A 202 6.56 1.70 -18.08
N GLU A 203 6.86 1.25 -19.30
CA GLU A 203 7.45 2.06 -20.39
C GLU A 203 6.76 3.40 -20.67
N GLN A 204 5.49 3.43 -21.05
CA GLN A 204 4.75 4.66 -21.35
C GLN A 204 4.60 5.61 -20.14
N LEU A 205 4.51 5.06 -18.93
CA LEU A 205 4.45 5.85 -17.69
C LEU A 205 5.84 6.37 -17.29
N LEU A 206 6.90 5.60 -17.56
CA LEU A 206 8.30 6.01 -17.40
C LEU A 206 8.68 7.06 -18.45
N ASP A 207 8.19 6.94 -19.69
CA ASP A 207 8.42 7.90 -20.75
C ASP A 207 7.79 9.23 -20.40
N VAL A 208 6.50 9.27 -20.06
CA VAL A 208 5.82 10.51 -19.63
C VAL A 208 6.47 11.12 -18.38
N ARG A 209 6.98 10.30 -17.44
CA ARG A 209 7.68 10.78 -16.24
C ARG A 209 9.12 11.27 -16.56
N ARG A 210 9.84 10.63 -17.47
CA ARG A 210 11.13 11.09 -18.01
C ARG A 210 10.93 12.41 -18.74
N ASP A 211 9.95 12.48 -19.62
CA ASP A 211 9.51 13.68 -20.34
C ASP A 211 9.17 14.83 -19.38
N LYS A 212 8.46 14.55 -18.27
CA LYS A 212 8.14 15.57 -17.26
C LYS A 212 9.38 16.06 -16.52
N ARG A 213 10.31 15.15 -16.21
CA ARG A 213 11.57 15.47 -15.55
C ARG A 213 12.50 16.26 -16.48
N GLU A 214 12.59 15.87 -17.75
CA GLU A 214 13.38 16.55 -18.78
C GLU A 214 12.84 17.94 -19.07
N ARG A 215 11.51 18.11 -19.22
CA ARG A 215 10.89 19.44 -19.36
C ARG A 215 11.15 20.33 -18.15
N ALA A 216 11.03 19.80 -16.93
CA ALA A 216 11.32 20.57 -15.72
C ALA A 216 12.80 20.99 -15.63
N ALA A 217 13.74 20.10 -16.02
CA ALA A 217 15.16 20.43 -16.09
C ALA A 217 15.45 21.49 -17.17
N TYR A 218 14.77 21.41 -18.32
CA TYR A 218 14.91 22.39 -19.40
C TYR A 218 14.33 23.75 -19.00
N GLU A 219 13.18 23.80 -18.32
CA GLU A 219 12.63 25.04 -17.76
C GLU A 219 13.52 25.65 -16.68
N GLN A 220 14.18 24.83 -15.87
CA GLN A 220 15.16 25.29 -14.88
C GLN A 220 16.39 25.91 -15.55
N LEU A 221 16.98 25.23 -16.53
CA LEU A 221 18.09 25.76 -17.33
C LEU A 221 17.71 27.06 -18.05
N ARG A 222 16.50 27.12 -18.61
CA ARG A 222 15.99 28.33 -19.27
C ARG A 222 15.83 29.49 -18.29
N ARG A 223 15.31 29.23 -17.08
CA ARG A 223 15.25 30.24 -16.02
C ARG A 223 16.62 30.69 -15.55
N GLU A 224 17.58 29.77 -15.44
CA GLU A 224 18.95 30.09 -15.04
C GLU A 224 19.67 30.92 -16.10
N SER A 225 19.45 30.65 -17.40
CA SER A 225 19.98 31.47 -18.49
C SER A 225 19.34 32.87 -18.52
N GLU A 226 18.01 32.95 -18.37
CA GLU A 226 17.28 34.22 -18.31
C GLU A 226 17.74 35.07 -17.09
N ASN A 227 18.03 34.45 -15.93
CA ASN A 227 18.57 35.14 -14.76
C ASN A 227 20.04 35.59 -14.94
N SER A 228 20.84 34.87 -15.73
CA SER A 228 22.24 35.23 -16.00
C SER A 228 22.39 36.38 -17.00
N GLU A 229 21.39 36.61 -17.86
CA GLU A 229 21.38 37.72 -18.82
C GLU A 229 20.93 39.06 -18.18
N GLU A 230 20.19 39.05 -17.06
CA GLU A 230 19.78 40.27 -16.35
C GLU A 230 20.87 40.88 -15.43
N THR A 231 22.03 40.23 -15.24
CA THR A 231 23.10 40.74 -14.36
C THR A 231 24.31 41.28 -15.13
N GLY A 232 24.13 41.73 -16.37
CA GLY A 232 25.22 42.02 -17.28
C GLY A 232 25.01 43.16 -18.27
N ASP A 233 24.26 44.21 -17.93
CA ASP A 233 24.47 45.54 -18.56
C ASP A 233 23.80 46.65 -17.74
N ASN A 234 24.61 47.47 -17.07
CA ASN A 234 24.30 48.83 -16.61
C ASN A 234 25.61 49.42 -16.07
N HIS A 235 26.49 49.82 -16.98
CA HIS A 235 27.60 50.71 -16.68
C HIS A 235 27.26 52.11 -17.22
N ASP A 236 26.40 52.83 -16.48
CA ASP A 236 26.21 54.26 -16.69
C ASP A 236 27.41 55.01 -16.11
N VAL A 237 28.00 55.84 -16.97
CA VAL A 237 29.18 56.66 -16.73
C VAL A 237 28.74 57.91 -15.98
N ASP A 238 29.15 58.06 -14.72
CA ASP A 238 28.92 59.29 -13.94
C ASP A 238 29.81 60.43 -14.45
N GLU A 239 29.15 61.51 -14.88
CA GLU A 239 29.71 62.81 -15.26
C GLU A 239 30.25 63.56 -14.03
N GLU A 240 31.56 63.85 -14.04
CA GLU A 240 32.27 64.65 -13.05
C GLU A 240 32.07 66.16 -13.36
N GLN A 241 31.29 66.87 -12.53
CA GLN A 241 31.16 68.34 -12.58
C GLN A 241 32.14 68.99 -11.60
N ASP A 242 33.25 69.48 -12.13
CA ASP A 242 34.12 70.46 -11.49
C ASP A 242 33.49 71.86 -11.56
N ALA A 243 33.30 72.50 -10.41
CA ALA A 243 32.98 73.92 -10.32
C ALA A 243 33.75 74.57 -9.15
N GLU A 244 34.94 75.11 -9.45
CA GLU A 244 35.59 76.12 -8.61
C GLU A 244 35.04 77.52 -8.92
N PRO A 245 34.71 78.34 -7.90
CA PRO A 245 34.30 79.72 -8.09
C PRO A 245 35.50 80.68 -8.22
N GLU A 246 35.65 81.29 -9.40
CA GLU A 246 36.54 82.44 -9.61
C GLU A 246 36.09 83.66 -8.79
N SER A 247 37.09 84.31 -8.18
CA SER A 247 36.94 85.51 -7.36
C SER A 247 37.03 86.79 -8.21
N ARG A 248 36.18 87.77 -7.87
CA ARG A 248 36.56 89.20 -7.69
C ARG A 248 36.73 90.10 -8.93
N TYR A 249 35.69 90.90 -9.17
CA TYR A 249 35.81 92.33 -9.51
C TYR A 249 34.89 93.07 -8.50
N GLY A 250 35.16 94.24 -7.94
CA GLY A 250 36.18 95.27 -8.12
C GLY A 250 35.61 96.54 -7.44
N ILE A 251 36.38 97.17 -6.57
CA ILE A 251 36.21 98.54 -6.05
C ILE A 251 37.66 99.06 -6.07
N ALA A 252 38.07 100.22 -6.57
CA ALA A 252 37.55 101.55 -6.91
C ALA A 252 38.64 102.16 -7.84
N VAL A 253 38.55 103.24 -8.60
CA VAL A 253 37.70 104.43 -8.80
C VAL A 253 38.08 104.93 -10.20
#